data_AF-A0A5R2N3I1-F1
#
_entry.id   AF-A0A5R2N3I1-F1
#
_cell.length_a   1.000
_cell.length_b   1.000
_cell.length_c   1.000
_cell.angle_alpha   90.00
_cell.angle_beta   90.00
_cell.angle_gamma   90.00
#
_symmetry.space_group_name_H-M   'P 1'
#
loop_
_entity.id
_entity.type
_entity.pdbx_description
1 polymer ?
#
loop_
_entity_poly.entity_id
_entity_poly.type
_entity_poly.pdbx_seq_one_letter_code
_entity_poly.pdbx_strand_id
1 'polypeptide(L)'
;DLLTLRSVSKSYGTVPVLHDIDLSIRDGEFLTVLGPSGSGKTTVLRLIGGLEPLTAGEIRLDGQEISRMPINKRPFNTVFQDYALFPHMTVSGNVGYGLSVRHIKRKEIASRV
;
A
#
# COMPACT_ATOMS: atom_id res chain seq x y z
N ASP A 1 -7.11 10.83 12.68
CA ASP A 1 -6.40 9.61 12.22
C ASP A 1 -5.58 9.93 10.99
N LEU A 2 -4.44 9.27 10.81
CA LEU A 2 -3.58 9.43 9.63
C LEU A 2 -4.22 8.74 8.43
N LEU A 3 -4.66 7.49 8.57
CA LEU A 3 -5.35 6.74 7.53
C LEU A 3 -6.74 6.36 8.01
N THR A 4 -7.75 6.54 7.15
CA THR A 4 -9.12 6.10 7.42
C THR A 4 -9.70 5.36 6.23
N LEU A 5 -10.28 4.19 6.48
CA LEU A 5 -11.17 3.47 5.58
C LEU A 5 -12.59 3.68 6.10
N ARG A 6 -13.51 4.12 5.24
CA ARG A 6 -14.92 4.29 5.58
C ARG A 6 -15.79 3.45 4.68
N SER A 7 -16.50 2.49 5.28
CA SER A 7 -17.37 1.54 4.59
C SER A 7 -16.72 0.95 3.33
N VAL A 8 -15.43 0.60 3.43
CA VAL A 8 -14.65 0.10 2.30
C VAL A 8 -15.14 -1.28 1.91
N SER A 9 -15.65 -1.39 0.70
CA SER A 9 -16.21 -2.62 0.15
C SER A 9 -15.54 -2.99 -1.17
N LYS A 10 -15.37 -4.28 -1.39
CA LYS A 10 -14.73 -4.84 -2.60
C LYS A 10 -15.47 -6.08 -3.08
N SER A 11 -15.78 -6.09 -4.36
CA SER A 11 -16.27 -7.24 -5.11
C SER A 11 -15.43 -7.48 -6.36
N TYR A 12 -15.31 -8.75 -6.75
CA TYR A 12 -14.82 -9.13 -8.07
C TYR A 12 -15.99 -9.68 -8.88
N GLY A 13 -16.46 -8.90 -9.84
CA GLY A 13 -17.74 -9.18 -10.50
C GLY A 13 -18.87 -9.19 -9.47
N THR A 14 -19.61 -10.28 -9.39
CA THR A 14 -20.73 -10.48 -8.45
C THR A 14 -20.30 -11.07 -7.10
N VAL A 15 -19.02 -11.37 -6.90
CA VAL A 15 -18.52 -12.01 -5.68
C VAL A 15 -17.99 -10.93 -4.73
N PRO A 16 -18.70 -10.64 -3.61
CA PRO A 16 -18.19 -9.74 -2.59
C PRO A 16 -17.09 -10.43 -1.78
N VAL A 17 -16.02 -9.69 -1.49
CA VAL A 17 -14.85 -10.18 -0.74
C VAL A 17 -14.51 -9.33 0.49
N LEU A 18 -14.93 -8.06 0.50
CA LEU A 18 -14.85 -7.18 1.67
C LEU A 18 -16.17 -6.44 1.82
N HIS A 19 -16.63 -6.36 3.08
CA HIS A 19 -17.93 -5.81 3.45
C HIS A 19 -17.70 -4.67 4.45
N ASP A 20 -17.98 -3.45 4.03
CA ASP A 20 -18.08 -2.24 4.84
C ASP A 20 -16.99 -2.11 5.92
N ILE A 21 -15.74 -2.21 5.48
CA ILE A 21 -14.59 -2.12 6.37
C ILE A 21 -14.42 -0.68 6.84
N ASP A 22 -14.57 -0.47 8.15
CA ASP A 22 -14.21 0.75 8.86
C ASP A 22 -12.93 0.53 9.65
N LEU A 23 -11.90 1.34 9.36
CA LEU A 23 -10.61 1.27 10.03
C LEU A 23 -10.01 2.67 10.14
N SER A 24 -9.48 2.99 11.30
CA SER A 24 -8.74 4.24 11.55
C SER A 24 -7.36 3.90 12.11
N ILE A 25 -6.32 4.44 11.50
CA ILE A 25 -4.93 4.26 11.91
C ILE A 25 -4.36 5.63 12.27
N ARG A 26 -3.80 5.75 13.46
CA ARG A 26 -3.18 6.99 13.96
C ARG A 26 -1.77 7.14 13.41
N ASP A 27 -1.25 8.36 13.46
CA ASP A 27 0.14 8.60 13.10
C ASP A 27 1.08 7.85 14.07
N GLY A 28 2.11 7.21 13.52
CA GLY A 28 3.05 6.35 14.26
C GLY A 28 2.48 5.02 14.77
N GLU A 29 1.23 4.66 14.46
CA GLU A 29 0.62 3.41 14.92
C GLU A 29 1.16 2.20 14.16
N PHE A 30 1.48 1.14 14.90
CA PHE A 30 1.85 -0.16 14.34
C PHE A 30 0.66 -1.11 14.39
N LEU A 31 0.11 -1.44 13.21
CA LEU A 31 -1.07 -2.29 13.07
C LEU A 31 -0.71 -3.62 12.39
N THR A 32 -1.27 -4.71 12.92
CA THR A 32 -1.23 -6.04 12.28
C THR A 32 -2.63 -6.48 11.88
N VAL A 33 -2.82 -6.91 10.63
CA VAL A 33 -4.08 -7.48 10.13
C VAL A 33 -3.99 -9.00 10.13
N LEU A 34 -4.79 -9.66 10.97
CA LEU A 34 -4.81 -11.12 11.14
C LEU A 34 -6.12 -11.73 10.63
N GLY A 35 -6.05 -13.01 10.23
CA GLY A 35 -7.23 -13.78 9.80
C GLY A 35 -6.86 -15.01 8.97
N PRO A 36 -7.79 -15.97 8.78
CA PRO A 36 -7.57 -17.18 7.98
C PRO A 36 -7.16 -16.90 6.53
N SER A 37 -6.69 -17.92 5.81
CA SER A 37 -6.51 -17.79 4.35
C SER A 37 -7.83 -17.38 3.69
N GLY A 38 -7.77 -16.46 2.72
CA GLY A 38 -8.95 -15.93 2.05
C GLY A 38 -9.74 -14.85 2.81
N SER A 39 -9.34 -14.45 4.03
CA SER A 39 -10.06 -13.44 4.82
C SER A 39 -9.93 -11.99 4.33
N GLY A 40 -9.39 -11.74 3.13
CA GLY A 40 -9.30 -10.40 2.55
C GLY A 40 -8.14 -9.51 3.02
N LYS A 41 -7.19 -10.01 3.83
CA LYS A 41 -6.03 -9.22 4.33
C LYS A 41 -5.24 -8.55 3.20
N THR A 42 -4.81 -9.35 2.23
CA THR A 42 -4.05 -8.87 1.07
C THR A 42 -4.90 -7.91 0.24
N THR A 43 -6.21 -8.16 0.13
CA THR A 43 -7.14 -7.27 -0.57
C THR A 43 -7.19 -5.90 0.08
N VAL A 44 -7.35 -5.80 1.41
CA VAL A 44 -7.33 -4.52 2.14
C VAL A 44 -6.02 -3.77 1.90
N LEU A 45 -4.87 -4.44 2.02
CA LEU A 45 -3.56 -3.82 1.78
C LEU A 45 -3.41 -3.33 0.33
N ARG A 46 -3.92 -4.08 -0.65
CA ARG A 46 -3.92 -3.68 -2.06
C ARG A 46 -4.81 -2.47 -2.33
N LEU A 47 -5.96 -2.37 -1.67
CA LEU A 47 -6.85 -1.21 -1.78
C LEU A 47 -6.20 0.05 -1.19
N ILE A 48 -5.55 -0.07 -0.03
CA ILE A 48 -4.78 1.02 0.59
C ILE A 48 -3.62 1.46 -0.32
N GLY A 49 -2.87 0.49 -0.87
CA GLY A 49 -1.78 0.76 -1.82
C GLY A 49 -2.24 1.29 -3.18
N GLY A 50 -3.53 1.25 -3.51
CA GLY A 50 -4.05 1.63 -4.83
C GLY A 50 -3.71 0.64 -5.94
N LEU A 51 -3.34 -0.59 -5.59
CA LEU A 51 -3.12 -1.70 -6.51
C LEU A 51 -4.42 -2.24 -7.08
N GLU A 52 -5.52 -2.07 -6.34
CA GLU A 52 -6.85 -2.43 -6.77
C GLU A 52 -7.83 -1.29 -6.50
N PRO A 53 -8.86 -1.09 -7.36
CA PRO A 53 -9.89 -0.10 -7.12
C PRO A 53 -10.91 -0.61 -6.09
N LEU A 54 -11.49 0.32 -5.35
CA LEU A 54 -12.64 0.07 -4.47
C LEU A 54 -13.90 -0.24 -5.28
N THR A 55 -14.80 -1.02 -4.71
CA THR A 55 -16.17 -1.14 -5.23
C THR A 55 -17.07 -0.06 -4.63
N ALA A 56 -16.94 0.20 -3.32
CA ALA A 56 -17.62 1.28 -2.62
C ALA A 56 -16.81 1.75 -1.39
N GLY A 57 -17.25 2.84 -0.78
CA GLY A 57 -16.58 3.49 0.36
C GLY A 57 -15.49 4.48 -0.08
N GLU A 58 -14.73 4.97 0.90
CA GLU A 58 -13.62 5.89 0.67
C GLU A 58 -12.39 5.55 1.53
N ILE A 59 -11.21 5.87 1.00
CA ILE A 59 -9.94 5.84 1.73
C ILE A 59 -9.43 7.27 1.83
N ARG A 60 -9.09 7.70 3.05
CA ARG A 60 -8.55 9.03 3.33
C ARG A 60 -7.18 8.93 3.98
N LEU A 61 -6.26 9.80 3.57
CA LEU A 61 -4.95 9.98 4.17
C LEU A 61 -4.81 11.44 4.58
N ASP A 62 -4.49 11.67 5.86
CA ASP A 62 -4.38 13.00 6.47
C ASP A 62 -5.60 13.89 6.15
N GLY A 63 -6.79 13.30 6.28
CA GLY A 63 -8.05 13.96 5.96
C GLY A 63 -8.36 14.12 4.47
N GLN A 64 -7.42 13.88 3.55
CA GLN A 64 -7.65 13.95 2.10
C GLN A 64 -8.14 12.62 1.53
N GLU A 65 -9.17 12.63 0.70
CA GLU A 65 -9.67 11.45 0.00
C GLU A 65 -8.70 11.04 -1.13
N ILE A 66 -8.28 9.77 -1.11
CA ILE A 66 -7.25 9.22 -2.03
C ILE A 66 -7.75 7.97 -2.79
N SER A 67 -9.03 7.64 -2.72
CA SER A 67 -9.62 6.40 -3.27
C SER A 67 -9.32 6.22 -4.76
N ARG A 68 -9.28 7.33 -5.50
CA ARG A 68 -9.01 7.37 -6.95
C ARG A 68 -7.57 7.75 -7.30
N MET A 69 -6.71 7.96 -6.32
CA MET A 69 -5.30 8.29 -6.55
C MET A 69 -4.58 7.07 -7.14
N PRO A 70 -3.88 7.21 -8.28
CA PRO A 70 -3.15 6.10 -8.89
C PRO A 70 -1.97 5.69 -8.02
N ILE A 71 -1.61 4.41 -8.06
CA ILE A 71 -0.57 3.81 -7.21
C ILE A 71 0.74 4.60 -7.18
N ASN A 72 1.23 5.07 -8.34
CA ASN A 72 2.50 5.78 -8.44
C ASN A 72 2.50 7.17 -7.78
N LYS A 73 1.32 7.70 -7.43
CA LYS A 73 1.15 8.96 -6.70
C LYS A 73 0.78 8.75 -5.24
N ARG A 74 0.42 7.52 -4.84
CA ARG A 74 0.10 7.23 -3.44
C ARG A 74 1.38 7.23 -2.60
N PRO A 75 1.38 7.85 -1.42
CA PRO A 75 2.57 7.97 -0.58
C PRO A 75 2.80 6.70 0.27
N PHE A 76 2.56 5.51 -0.30
CA PHE A 76 2.76 4.23 0.38
C PHE A 76 3.93 3.47 -0.25
N ASN A 77 4.74 2.87 0.60
CA ASN A 77 5.70 1.86 0.18
C ASN A 77 5.13 0.50 0.56
N THR A 78 5.16 -0.46 -0.36
CA THR A 78 4.62 -1.81 -0.13
C THR A 78 5.70 -2.83 -0.35
N VAL A 79 5.88 -3.73 0.62
CA VAL A 79 6.67 -4.94 0.47
C VAL A 79 5.70 -6.08 0.16
N PHE A 80 5.88 -6.72 -0.99
CA PHE A 80 5.02 -7.80 -1.46
C PHE A 80 5.47 -9.16 -0.92
N GLN A 81 4.54 -10.11 -0.88
CA GLN A 81 4.84 -11.50 -0.48
C GLN A 81 5.82 -12.16 -1.46
N ASP A 82 5.59 -11.98 -2.76
CA ASP A 82 6.59 -12.27 -3.79
C ASP A 82 7.49 -11.04 -3.87
N TYR A 83 8.70 -11.11 -3.32
CA TYR A 83 9.59 -9.97 -3.03
C TYR A 83 9.89 -8.99 -4.18
N ALA A 84 9.42 -9.28 -5.40
CA ALA A 84 9.46 -8.40 -6.57
C ALA A 84 10.86 -7.79 -6.82
N LEU A 85 11.90 -8.57 -6.52
CA LEU A 85 13.28 -8.14 -6.69
C LEU A 85 13.60 -8.01 -8.18
N PHE A 86 14.46 -7.05 -8.51
CA PHE A 86 15.05 -6.93 -9.83
C PHE A 86 16.24 -7.90 -9.92
N PRO A 87 16.10 -9.04 -10.63
CA PRO A 87 17.09 -10.12 -10.59
C PRO A 87 18.42 -9.75 -11.26
N HIS A 88 18.41 -8.72 -12.09
CA HIS A 88 19.59 -8.18 -12.77
C HIS A 88 20.32 -7.09 -11.95
N MET A 89 19.85 -6.79 -10.73
CA MET A 89 20.47 -5.81 -9.83
C MET A 89 21.13 -6.49 -8.64
N THR A 90 22.16 -5.86 -8.08
CA THR A 90 22.74 -6.27 -6.80
C THR A 90 21.75 -6.06 -5.65
N VAL A 91 22.05 -6.60 -4.46
CA VAL A 91 21.28 -6.32 -3.24
C VAL A 91 21.23 -4.82 -2.97
N SER A 92 22.37 -4.13 -2.98
CA SER A 92 22.44 -2.68 -2.82
C SER A 92 21.68 -1.92 -3.91
N GLY A 93 21.67 -2.45 -5.13
CA GLY A 93 20.87 -1.92 -6.23
C GLY A 93 19.37 -2.01 -5.95
N ASN A 94 18.89 -3.17 -5.47
CA ASN A 94 17.48 -3.36 -5.11
C ASN A 94 17.05 -2.42 -3.97
N VAL A 95 17.83 -2.34 -2.89
CA VAL A 95 17.53 -1.47 -1.73
C VAL A 95 17.58 0.01 -2.12
N GLY A 96 18.55 0.42 -2.95
CA GLY A 96 18.72 1.80 -3.40
C GLY A 96 17.80 2.25 -4.54
N TYR A 97 17.06 1.33 -5.17
CA TYR A 97 16.28 1.63 -6.38
C TYR A 97 15.26 2.75 -6.18
N GLY A 98 14.50 2.74 -5.07
CA GLY A 98 13.53 3.79 -4.78
C GLY A 98 14.16 5.19 -4.63
N LEU A 99 15.40 5.25 -4.15
CA LEU A 99 16.15 6.51 -4.03
C LEU A 99 16.67 6.99 -5.39
N SER A 100 17.08 6.09 -6.27
CA SER A 100 17.53 6.45 -7.62
C SER A 100 16.39 6.99 -8.49
N VAL A 101 15.19 6.39 -8.39
CA VAL A 101 13.97 6.88 -9.05
C VAL A 101 13.59 8.30 -8.57
N ARG A 102 13.88 8.61 -7.31
CA ARG A 102 13.70 9.97 -6.74
C ARG A 102 14.85 10.93 -7.07
N HIS A 103 15.78 10.52 -7.95
CA HIS A 103 16.92 11.32 -8.40
C HIS A 103 17.85 11.78 -7.27
N ILE A 104 17.95 11.00 -6.18
CA ILE A 104 18.88 11.26 -5.08
C ILE A 104 20.33 11.05 -5.57
N LYS A 105 21.27 11.89 -5.12
CA LYS A 105 22.67 11.83 -5.55
C LYS A 105 23.30 10.49 -5.16
N ARG A 106 24.11 9.89 -6.05
CA ARG A 106 24.76 8.58 -5.81
C ARG A 106 25.51 8.50 -4.48
N LYS A 107 26.25 9.55 -4.09
CA LYS A 107 26.98 9.60 -2.82
C LYS A 107 26.05 9.50 -1.61
N GLU A 108 24.87 10.11 -1.70
CA GLU A 108 23.87 10.06 -0.64
C GLU A 108 23.18 8.70 -0.58
N ILE A 109 22.86 8.11 -1.74
CA ILE A 109 22.33 6.74 -1.81
C ILE A 109 23.31 5.76 -1.15
N ALA A 110 24.60 5.84 -1.49
CA ALA A 110 25.64 4.97 -0.93
C ALA A 110 25.87 5.14 0.58
N SER A 111 25.37 6.23 1.19
CA SER A 111 25.42 6.42 2.65
C SER A 111 24.20 5.87 3.39
N ARG A 112 23.12 5.57 2.65
CA ARG A 112 21.83 5.09 3.19
C ARG A 112 21.60 3.60 2.95
N VAL A 113 22.44 2.96 2.14
CA VAL A 113 22.37 1.56 1.69
C VAL A 113 23.71 0.90 1.93
#